data_AF-Q1GH15-F1
#
_entry.id   AF-Q1GH15-F1
#
_cell.length_a   1.000
_cell.length_b   1.000
_cell.length_c   1.000
_cell.angle_alpha   90.00
_cell.angle_beta   90.00
_cell.angle_gamma   90.00
#
_symmetry.space_group_name_H-M   'P 1'
#
loop_
_entity.id
_entity.type
_entity.pdbx_description
1 polymer ?
#
loop_
_entity_poly.entity_id
_entity_poly.type
_entity_poly.pdbx_seq_one_letter_code
_entity_poly.pdbx_strand_id
1 'polypeptide(L)'
;MKILDKAPIWKRLKELPGRIEALEARVAELEGQPAQASHLHTCAQCGKPASVTKISDHPEFGFAGVKIRTITCEDGHALNYDWDPSKD
;
A
#
# COMPACT_ATOMS: atom_id res chain seq x y z
N MET A 1 50.27 -0.24 4.63
CA MET A 1 49.32 -0.71 3.59
C MET A 1 48.00 -1.11 4.26
N LYS A 2 46.96 -0.26 4.19
CA LYS A 2 45.62 -0.53 4.76
C LYS A 2 44.70 -1.31 3.81
N ILE A 3 45.22 -2.38 3.21
CA ILE A 3 44.47 -3.22 2.27
C ILE A 3 43.76 -4.39 2.98
N LEU A 4 44.12 -4.67 4.24
CA LEU A 4 43.64 -5.84 4.98
C LEU A 4 42.41 -5.59 5.88
N ASP A 5 41.93 -4.35 6.01
CA ASP A 5 40.71 -4.04 6.79
C ASP A 5 39.41 -4.21 5.98
N LYS A 6 39.52 -4.54 4.68
CA LYS A 6 38.38 -4.82 3.82
C LYS A 6 38.02 -6.30 3.90
N ALA A 7 37.39 -6.71 5.01
CA ALA A 7 36.60 -7.94 5.07
C ALA A 7 35.76 -8.06 3.77
N PRO A 8 35.64 -9.27 3.20
CA PRO A 8 35.80 -9.50 1.78
C PRO A 8 34.66 -8.83 1.00
N ILE A 9 34.91 -7.59 0.55
CA ILE A 9 34.01 -6.84 -0.35
C ILE A 9 33.63 -7.71 -1.56
N TRP A 10 34.56 -8.55 -2.00
CA TRP A 10 34.36 -9.56 -3.03
C TRP A 10 33.20 -10.54 -2.75
N LYS A 11 32.98 -10.96 -1.49
CA LYS A 11 31.83 -11.81 -1.13
C LYS A 11 30.52 -11.05 -1.32
N ARG A 12 30.45 -9.79 -0.85
CA ARG A 12 29.27 -8.93 -1.07
C ARG A 12 29.00 -8.71 -2.55
N LEU A 13 30.04 -8.45 -3.36
CA LEU A 13 29.90 -8.25 -4.80
C LEU A 13 29.41 -9.52 -5.52
N LYS A 14 29.82 -10.71 -5.07
CA LYS A 14 29.32 -11.98 -5.59
C LYS A 14 27.85 -12.26 -5.25
N GLU A 15 27.39 -11.78 -4.09
CA GLU A 15 26.01 -11.95 -3.63
C GLU A 15 25.03 -10.91 -4.24
N LEU A 16 25.55 -9.79 -4.79
CA LEU A 16 24.72 -8.72 -5.33
C LEU A 16 23.79 -9.16 -6.48
N PRO A 17 24.23 -9.93 -7.49
CA PRO A 17 23.35 -10.35 -8.57
C PRO A 17 22.10 -11.08 -8.08
N GLY A 18 22.25 -12.08 -7.19
CA GLY A 18 21.11 -12.81 -6.65
C GLY A 18 20.18 -11.93 -5.78
N ARG A 19 20.73 -10.91 -5.11
CA ARG A 19 19.91 -9.93 -4.38
C ARG A 19 19.13 -9.01 -5.32
N ILE A 20 19.71 -8.65 -6.46
CA ILE A 20 19.05 -7.84 -7.49
C ILE A 20 17.90 -8.64 -8.11
N GLU A 21 18.15 -9.88 -8.55
CA GLU A 21 17.11 -10.76 -9.11
C GLU A 21 15.94 -10.95 -8.13
N ALA A 22 16.23 -11.17 -6.85
CA ALA A 22 15.19 -11.30 -5.82
C ALA A 22 14.39 -10.00 -5.60
N LEU A 23 15.02 -8.84 -5.75
CA LEU A 23 14.33 -7.55 -5.65
C LEU A 23 13.50 -7.26 -6.90
N GLU A 24 14.02 -7.54 -8.09
CA GLU A 24 13.30 -7.42 -9.36
C GLU A 24 12.04 -8.30 -9.37
N ALA A 25 12.14 -9.55 -8.90
CA ALA A 25 10.99 -10.44 -8.77
C ALA A 25 9.91 -9.88 -7.82
N ARG A 26 10.32 -9.33 -6.66
CA ARG A 26 9.40 -8.70 -5.69
C ARG A 26 8.76 -7.44 -6.23
N VAL A 27 9.50 -6.62 -6.98
CA VAL A 27 8.95 -5.42 -7.62
C VAL A 27 7.94 -5.82 -8.69
N ALA A 28 8.26 -6.80 -9.54
CA ALA A 28 7.33 -7.29 -10.54
C ALA A 28 6.04 -7.88 -9.92
N GLU A 29 6.15 -8.57 -8.79
CA GLU A 29 4.99 -9.05 -8.02
C GLU A 29 4.14 -7.89 -7.49
N LEU A 30 4.77 -6.87 -6.91
CA LEU A 30 4.07 -5.69 -6.37
C LEU A 30 3.43 -4.84 -7.48
N GLU A 31 4.10 -4.69 -8.63
CA GLU A 31 3.58 -3.96 -9.79
C GLU A 31 2.48 -4.74 -10.53
N GLY A 32 2.49 -6.07 -10.45
CA GLY A 32 1.46 -6.94 -11.03
C GLY A 32 0.17 -7.02 -10.19
N GLN A 33 0.19 -6.57 -8.94
CA GLN A 33 -1.01 -6.51 -8.11
C GLN A 33 -1.84 -5.29 -8.52
N PRO A 34 -3.16 -5.45 -8.76
CA PRO A 34 -4.03 -4.29 -8.97
C PRO A 34 -3.92 -3.39 -7.73
N ALA A 35 -3.87 -2.08 -7.94
CA ALA A 35 -3.76 -1.10 -6.86
C ALA A 35 -4.99 -1.21 -5.94
N GLN A 36 -4.94 -2.09 -4.96
CA GLN A 36 -5.93 -2.15 -3.93
C GLN A 36 -5.75 -0.90 -3.10
N ALA A 37 -6.84 -0.14 -2.99
CA ALA A 37 -6.93 1.01 -2.10
C ALA A 37 -6.62 0.56 -0.66
N SER A 38 -5.35 0.70 -0.24
CA SER A 38 -4.86 0.24 1.07
C SER A 38 -5.62 0.88 2.24
N HIS A 39 -6.17 2.07 2.00
CA HIS A 39 -7.04 2.80 2.91
C HIS A 39 -8.35 2.06 3.23
N LEU A 40 -8.77 1.08 2.40
CA LEU A 40 -9.98 0.28 2.63
C LEU A 40 -9.81 -0.81 3.69
N HIS A 41 -8.58 -1.27 3.90
CA HIS A 41 -8.27 -2.41 4.77
C HIS A 41 -7.51 -2.02 6.03
N THR A 42 -6.89 -0.84 6.03
CA THR A 42 -6.10 -0.35 7.17
C THR A 42 -6.50 1.07 7.53
N CYS A 43 -6.59 1.33 8.84
CA CYS A 43 -6.87 2.66 9.35
C CYS A 43 -5.67 3.57 9.11
N ALA A 44 -5.88 4.67 8.38
CA ALA A 44 -4.81 5.64 8.12
C ALA A 44 -4.28 6.34 9.39
N GLN A 45 -5.01 6.27 10.51
CA GLN A 45 -4.59 6.89 11.78
C GLN A 45 -3.77 5.95 12.67
N CYS A 46 -4.17 4.68 12.80
CA CYS A 46 -3.53 3.74 13.74
C CYS A 46 -2.95 2.47 13.09
N GLY A 47 -3.11 2.29 11.78
CA GLY A 47 -2.57 1.14 11.03
C GLY A 47 -3.27 -0.20 11.30
N LYS A 48 -4.26 -0.24 12.20
CA LYS A 48 -5.04 -1.45 12.48
C LYS A 48 -6.02 -1.78 11.34
N PRO A 49 -6.51 -3.04 11.27
CA PRO A 49 -7.56 -3.41 10.33
C PRO A 49 -8.77 -2.48 10.42
N ALA A 50 -9.27 -2.09 9.26
CA ALA A 50 -10.45 -1.23 9.14
C ALA A 50 -11.37 -1.80 8.05
N SER A 51 -12.66 -1.52 8.18
CA SER A 51 -13.68 -1.99 7.24
C SER A 51 -14.67 -0.87 6.89
N VAL A 52 -15.26 -0.97 5.71
CA VAL A 52 -16.30 -0.03 5.27
C VAL A 52 -17.56 -0.28 6.09
N THR A 53 -18.00 0.72 6.84
CA THR A 53 -19.18 0.64 7.71
C THR A 53 -20.38 1.38 7.14
N LYS A 54 -20.15 2.37 6.27
CA LYS A 54 -21.23 3.15 5.65
C LYS A 54 -20.86 3.56 4.23
N ILE A 55 -21.87 3.60 3.37
CA ILE A 55 -21.78 4.19 2.04
C ILE A 55 -22.95 5.16 1.89
N SER A 56 -22.67 6.40 1.47
CA SER A 56 -23.69 7.41 1.18
C SER A 56 -23.35 8.16 -0.10
N ASP A 57 -24.31 8.85 -0.70
CA ASP A 57 -24.04 9.67 -1.88
C ASP A 57 -23.21 10.91 -1.51
N HIS A 58 -22.31 11.33 -2.40
CA HIS A 58 -21.52 12.54 -2.18
C HIS A 58 -22.44 13.77 -2.21
N PRO A 59 -22.37 14.69 -1.24
CA PRO A 59 -23.31 15.82 -1.14
C PRO A 59 -23.28 16.73 -2.38
N GLU A 60 -22.11 16.89 -2.99
CA GLU A 60 -21.94 17.75 -4.18
C GLU A 60 -21.92 16.97 -5.50
N PHE A 61 -21.50 15.70 -5.49
CA PHE A 61 -21.17 14.92 -6.69
C PHE A 61 -21.97 13.61 -6.78
N GLY A 62 -22.96 13.41 -5.91
CA GLY A 62 -23.83 12.24 -5.96
C GLY A 62 -24.59 12.12 -7.29
N PHE A 63 -24.88 13.26 -7.94
CA PHE A 63 -25.48 13.28 -9.28
C PHE A 63 -24.58 12.65 -10.36
N ALA A 64 -23.26 12.67 -10.15
CA ALA A 64 -22.27 12.09 -11.06
C ALA A 64 -21.89 10.64 -10.67
N GLY A 65 -22.60 10.05 -9.70
CA GLY A 65 -22.37 8.67 -9.26
C GLY A 65 -21.29 8.50 -8.19
N VAL A 66 -20.64 9.58 -7.75
CA VAL A 66 -19.62 9.56 -6.68
C VAL A 66 -20.30 9.31 -5.33
N LYS A 67 -19.70 8.44 -4.54
CA LYS A 67 -20.16 8.05 -3.20
C LYS A 67 -19.09 8.38 -2.16
N ILE A 68 -19.50 8.46 -0.91
CA ILE A 68 -18.62 8.51 0.25
C ILE A 68 -18.65 7.15 0.94
N ARG A 69 -17.48 6.54 1.12
CA ARG A 69 -17.28 5.36 1.98
C ARG A 69 -16.76 5.82 3.34
N THR A 70 -17.47 5.48 4.41
CA THR A 70 -16.96 5.59 5.78
C THR A 70 -16.30 4.29 6.17
N ILE A 71 -15.09 4.39 6.69
CA ILE A 71 -14.28 3.28 7.14
C ILE A 71 -14.07 3.42 8.64
N THR A 72 -14.31 2.34 9.38
CA THR A 72 -14.16 2.32 10.83
C THR A 72 -13.17 1.24 11.22
N CYS A 73 -12.30 1.54 12.17
CA CYS A 73 -11.42 0.54 12.80
C CYS A 73 -11.91 0.14 14.18
N GLU A 74 -11.33 -0.93 14.74
CA GLU A 74 -11.71 -1.44 16.07
C GLU A 74 -11.52 -0.43 17.20
N ASP A 75 -10.59 0.52 17.05
CA ASP A 75 -10.35 1.60 18.03
C ASP A 75 -11.37 2.75 17.93
N GLY A 76 -12.31 2.68 16.99
CA GLY A 76 -13.38 3.68 16.83
C GLY A 76 -13.04 4.89 15.95
N HIS A 77 -11.87 4.93 15.31
CA HIS A 77 -11.59 5.96 14.30
C HIS A 77 -12.49 5.76 13.08
N ALA A 78 -13.11 6.84 12.62
CA ALA A 78 -13.95 6.85 11.42
C ALA A 78 -13.40 7.86 10.39
N LEU A 79 -13.19 7.39 9.16
CA LEU A 79 -12.64 8.19 8.06
C LEU A 79 -13.56 8.08 6.84
N ASN A 80 -13.74 9.20 6.13
CA ASN A 80 -14.56 9.26 4.92
C ASN A 80 -13.66 9.38 3.69
N TYR A 81 -13.95 8.61 2.66
CA TYR A 81 -13.25 8.64 1.38
C TYR A 81 -14.25 8.78 0.24
N ASP A 82 -13.92 9.64 -0.71
CA ASP A 82 -14.64 9.71 -1.98
C ASP A 82 -14.33 8.47 -2.80
N TRP A 83 -15.38 7.86 -3.31
CA TRP A 83 -15.31 6.62 -4.05
C TRP A 83 -16.22 6.70 -5.27
N ASP A 84 -15.66 6.45 -6.44
CA ASP A 84 -16.38 6.37 -7.70
C ASP A 84 -16.57 4.89 -8.09
N PRO A 85 -17.79 4.33 -7.95
CA PRO A 85 -18.05 2.93 -8.27
C PRO A 85 -17.82 2.55 -9.73
N SER A 86 -17.76 3.55 -10.63
CA SER A 86 -17.54 3.30 -12.06
C SER A 86 -16.07 3.07 -12.44
N LYS A 87 -15.14 3.35 -11.50
CA LYS A 87 -13.69 3.24 -11.71
C LYS A 87 -13.05 2.08 -10.94
N ASP A 88 -13.83 1.32 -10.17
CA ASP A 88 -13.41 0.13 -9.42
C ASP A 88 -13.42 -1.14 -10.30
#